data_AF-A0A2D5ZT00-F1
#
_entry.id   AF-A0A2D5ZT00-F1
#
_cell.length_a   1.000
_cell.length_b   1.000
_cell.length_c   1.000
_cell.angle_alpha   90.00
_cell.angle_beta   90.00
_cell.angle_gamma   90.00
#
_symmetry.space_group_name_H-M   'P 1'
#
loop_
_entity.id
_entity.type
_entity.pdbx_description
1 polymer ?
#
loop_
_entity_poly.entity_id
_entity_poly.type
_entity_poly.pdbx_seq_one_letter_code
_entity_poly.pdbx_strand_id
1 'polypeptide(L)'
;MQLALLPAAALIALSSSPPQGATETASARLLVTTENAAMQHAWLDHARREWGIAPRHRLRSSDASSFVVPEELAYSLVADRSLRNRGWRVSVLRPIPMIEKMSFPAPAARLAEGRSYVRNDPLYSDQWGPACIDLETTWMISRGRRRATLAVLDTGAEHDHPDLADNLVAGYDFVNLDDHPYDDNGHGTAVSGVAAAVTDNGIGIAGCWPQAGEPGHKSNFVATPIR
;
A
#
# COMPACT_ATOMS: atom_id res chain seq x y z
N MET A 1 -6.89 22.77 17.80
CA MET A 1 -7.65 21.51 17.68
C MET A 1 -8.83 21.77 16.77
N GLN A 2 -8.72 21.40 15.49
CA GLN A 2 -9.84 21.35 14.54
C GLN A 2 -9.35 20.65 13.27
N LEU A 3 -9.82 19.43 13.06
CA LEU A 3 -9.80 18.78 11.75
C LEU A 3 -10.77 19.55 10.85
N ALA A 4 -10.32 19.89 9.64
CA ALA A 4 -11.19 20.34 8.56
C ALA A 4 -11.14 19.32 7.43
N LEU A 5 -12.34 18.92 7.04
CA LEU A 5 -12.74 17.95 6.03
C LEU A 5 -13.46 18.76 4.94
N LEU A 6 -13.45 18.26 3.69
CA LEU A 6 -14.32 18.60 2.52
C LEU A 6 -13.77 19.65 1.49
N PRO A 7 -14.34 19.77 0.26
CA PRO A 7 -13.87 19.13 -0.99
C PRO A 7 -13.93 20.07 -2.24
N ALA A 8 -13.50 19.62 -3.44
CA ALA A 8 -13.94 20.07 -4.79
C ALA A 8 -13.09 19.33 -5.84
N ALA A 9 -13.60 18.41 -6.69
CA ALA A 9 -14.46 18.60 -7.87
C ALA A 9 -13.77 19.30 -9.07
N ALA A 10 -13.22 18.50 -10.01
CA ALA A 10 -13.14 18.71 -11.48
C ALA A 10 -12.39 17.48 -12.08
N LEU A 11 -12.99 16.50 -12.76
CA LEU A 11 -13.71 16.44 -14.04
C LEU A 11 -12.80 15.99 -15.23
N ILE A 12 -13.03 14.73 -15.70
CA ILE A 12 -12.86 14.15 -17.07
C ILE A 12 -11.39 13.97 -17.57
N ALA A 13 -10.94 12.96 -18.33
CA ALA A 13 -11.53 11.88 -19.15
C ALA A 13 -10.63 10.64 -19.20
N LEU A 14 -11.23 9.53 -19.62
CA LEU A 14 -10.70 8.20 -19.92
C LEU A 14 -9.51 8.15 -20.89
N SER A 15 -8.70 7.08 -20.80
CA SER A 15 -7.88 6.60 -21.91
C SER A 15 -7.58 5.10 -21.80
N SER A 16 -8.55 4.28 -22.19
CA SER A 16 -8.27 3.06 -22.96
C SER A 16 -9.35 2.95 -24.03
N SER A 17 -8.99 3.13 -25.30
CA SER A 17 -9.95 3.05 -26.40
C SER A 17 -10.59 1.66 -26.46
N PRO A 18 -11.92 1.54 -26.36
CA PRO A 18 -12.62 0.30 -26.68
C PRO A 18 -12.80 0.18 -28.22
N PRO A 19 -12.96 -1.04 -28.75
CA PRO A 19 -13.32 -1.24 -30.15
C PRO A 19 -14.66 -0.58 -30.47
N GLN A 20 -14.76 0.00 -31.67
CA GLN A 20 -15.92 0.78 -32.11
C GLN A 20 -17.22 -0.06 -32.03
N GLY A 21 -18.18 0.38 -31.20
CA GLY A 21 -19.57 -0.09 -31.27
C GLY A 21 -20.25 -0.56 -29.97
N ALA A 22 -19.58 -0.61 -28.83
CA ALA A 22 -20.21 -0.97 -27.55
C ALA A 22 -20.20 0.20 -26.56
N THR A 23 -21.37 0.64 -26.12
CA THR A 23 -21.50 1.51 -24.95
C THR A 23 -21.17 0.68 -23.70
N GLU A 24 -19.89 0.55 -23.36
CA GLU A 24 -19.48 -0.06 -22.09
C GLU A 24 -19.83 0.89 -20.95
N THR A 25 -20.72 0.44 -20.07
CA THR A 25 -20.95 1.09 -18.78
C THR A 25 -19.69 0.91 -17.92
N ALA A 26 -19.20 2.00 -17.32
CA ALA A 26 -18.04 1.96 -16.42
C ALA A 26 -18.26 0.89 -15.34
N SER A 27 -17.22 0.07 -15.07
CA SER A 27 -17.29 -1.03 -14.10
C SER A 27 -16.37 -0.76 -12.91
N ALA A 28 -16.82 -1.16 -11.72
CA ALA A 28 -16.10 -1.02 -10.46
C ALA A 28 -15.85 -2.39 -9.83
N ARG A 29 -14.75 -2.48 -9.07
CA ARG A 29 -14.45 -3.66 -8.26
C ARG A 29 -14.97 -3.46 -6.85
N LEU A 30 -15.70 -4.44 -6.33
CA LEU A 30 -16.14 -4.46 -4.94
C LEU A 30 -15.39 -5.54 -4.17
N LEU A 31 -15.10 -5.27 -2.90
CA LEU A 31 -14.78 -6.26 -1.89
C LEU A 31 -15.92 -6.29 -0.89
N VAL A 32 -16.43 -7.48 -0.63
CA VAL A 32 -17.42 -7.72 0.42
C VAL A 32 -16.80 -8.64 1.45
N THR A 33 -16.81 -8.18 2.70
CA THR A 33 -16.33 -8.91 3.87
C THR A 33 -17.48 -9.16 4.82
N THR A 34 -17.47 -10.32 5.48
CA THR A 34 -18.45 -10.72 6.49
C THR A 34 -17.76 -11.30 7.71
N GLU A 35 -18.50 -11.49 8.80
CA GLU A 35 -17.94 -11.99 10.07
C GLU A 35 -17.68 -13.50 10.06
N ASN A 36 -18.35 -14.25 9.17
CA ASN A 36 -18.18 -15.69 9.05
C ASN A 36 -18.68 -16.22 7.70
N ALA A 37 -18.27 -17.46 7.36
CA ALA A 37 -18.63 -18.14 6.12
C ALA A 37 -20.15 -18.29 5.87
N ALA A 38 -20.97 -18.46 6.93
CA ALA A 38 -22.41 -18.58 6.79
C ALA A 38 -23.05 -17.25 6.32
N MET A 39 -22.59 -16.14 6.87
CA MET A 39 -22.97 -14.80 6.40
C MET A 39 -22.47 -14.51 4.99
N GLN A 40 -21.28 -14.99 4.64
CA GLN A 40 -20.76 -14.88 3.28
C GLN A 40 -21.65 -15.64 2.29
N HIS A 41 -22.17 -16.81 2.66
CA HIS A 41 -23.11 -17.56 1.84
C HIS A 41 -24.43 -16.80 1.67
N ALA A 42 -24.98 -16.27 2.76
CA ALA A 42 -26.21 -15.46 2.73
C ALA A 42 -26.07 -14.20 1.86
N TRP A 43 -24.91 -13.53 1.91
CA TRP A 43 -24.58 -12.42 1.02
C TRP A 43 -24.61 -12.85 -0.45
N LEU A 44 -23.94 -13.96 -0.78
CA LEU A 44 -23.85 -14.45 -2.17
C LEU A 44 -25.23 -14.79 -2.76
N ASP A 45 -26.09 -15.42 -1.97
CA ASP A 45 -27.47 -15.74 -2.38
C ASP A 45 -28.32 -14.47 -2.55
N HIS A 46 -28.15 -13.48 -1.67
CA HIS A 46 -28.82 -12.19 -1.79
C HIS A 46 -28.35 -11.44 -3.04
N ALA A 47 -27.04 -11.32 -3.24
CA ALA A 47 -26.45 -10.59 -4.35
C ALA A 47 -26.84 -11.18 -5.71
N ARG A 48 -26.91 -12.51 -5.80
CA ARG A 48 -27.38 -13.20 -7.01
C ARG A 48 -28.87 -12.94 -7.27
N ARG A 49 -29.72 -12.94 -6.23
CA ARG A 49 -31.17 -12.76 -6.39
C ARG A 49 -31.57 -11.32 -6.69
N GLU A 50 -31.02 -10.36 -5.96
CA GLU A 50 -31.42 -8.96 -6.06
C GLU A 50 -30.74 -8.24 -7.23
N TRP A 51 -29.47 -8.54 -7.50
CA TRP A 51 -28.67 -7.78 -8.47
C TRP A 51 -28.12 -8.63 -9.60
N GLY A 52 -28.34 -9.95 -9.60
CA GLY A 52 -27.84 -10.84 -10.64
C GLY A 52 -26.31 -10.95 -10.68
N ILE A 53 -25.60 -10.50 -9.65
CA ILE A 53 -24.13 -10.44 -9.64
C ILE A 53 -23.52 -11.71 -9.03
N ALA A 54 -22.36 -12.12 -9.54
CA ALA A 54 -21.61 -13.29 -9.09
C ALA A 54 -20.19 -12.89 -8.66
N PRO A 55 -19.61 -13.58 -7.66
CA PRO A 55 -18.26 -13.29 -7.22
C PRO A 55 -17.24 -13.66 -8.29
N ARG A 56 -16.25 -12.80 -8.50
CA ARG A 56 -15.09 -13.04 -9.37
C ARG A 56 -14.05 -13.91 -8.67
N HIS A 57 -13.75 -13.62 -7.41
CA HIS A 57 -12.85 -14.41 -6.57
C HIS A 57 -13.40 -14.53 -5.15
N ARG A 58 -13.27 -15.71 -4.55
CA ARG A 58 -13.55 -15.95 -3.13
C ARG A 58 -12.22 -16.06 -2.39
N LEU A 59 -11.98 -15.18 -1.43
CA LEU A 59 -10.78 -15.20 -0.59
C LEU A 59 -11.04 -16.20 0.55
N ARG A 60 -10.39 -17.36 0.48
CA ARG A 60 -10.64 -18.48 1.40
C ARG A 60 -10.19 -18.22 2.83
N SER A 61 -9.25 -17.29 3.04
CA SER A 61 -8.66 -16.99 4.34
C SER A 61 -9.41 -15.94 5.16
N SER A 62 -10.40 -15.23 4.58
CA SER A 62 -10.90 -13.99 5.19
C SER A 62 -12.40 -13.73 5.03
N ASP A 63 -13.22 -14.79 4.83
CA ASP A 63 -14.67 -14.69 4.62
C ASP A 63 -15.10 -13.52 3.72
N ALA A 64 -14.40 -13.42 2.57
CA ALA A 64 -14.51 -12.30 1.67
C ALA A 64 -14.69 -12.74 0.21
N SER A 65 -15.32 -11.89 -0.59
CA SER A 65 -15.46 -12.10 -2.03
C SER A 65 -15.35 -10.79 -2.79
N SER A 66 -14.71 -10.86 -3.96
CA SER A 66 -14.59 -9.74 -4.88
C SER A 66 -15.59 -9.85 -6.03
N PHE A 67 -16.07 -8.72 -6.53
CA PHE A 67 -17.05 -8.62 -7.61
C PHE A 67 -16.60 -7.56 -8.61
N VAL A 68 -17.06 -7.69 -9.86
CA VAL A 68 -17.02 -6.62 -10.87
C VAL A 68 -18.47 -6.29 -11.18
N VAL A 69 -18.86 -5.04 -10.98
CA VAL A 69 -20.24 -4.57 -11.14
C VAL A 69 -20.25 -3.22 -11.86
N PRO A 70 -21.38 -2.78 -12.44
CA PRO A 70 -21.52 -1.42 -12.94
C PRO A 70 -21.24 -0.38 -11.84
N GLU A 71 -20.59 0.73 -12.19
CA GLU A 71 -20.14 1.73 -11.21
C GLU A 71 -21.29 2.34 -10.40
N GLU A 72 -22.45 2.58 -11.03
CA GLU A 72 -23.66 3.07 -10.37
C GLU A 72 -24.17 2.11 -9.29
N LEU A 73 -24.15 0.80 -9.57
CA LEU A 73 -24.51 -0.23 -8.61
C LEU A 73 -23.48 -0.29 -7.47
N ALA A 74 -22.20 -0.11 -7.76
CA ALA A 74 -21.17 -0.09 -6.72
C ALA A 74 -21.39 1.03 -5.70
N TYR A 75 -21.73 2.25 -6.17
CA TYR A 75 -21.99 3.37 -5.28
C TYR A 75 -23.26 3.18 -4.45
N SER A 76 -24.34 2.65 -5.05
CA SER A 76 -25.58 2.39 -4.31
C SER A 76 -25.37 1.34 -3.22
N LEU A 77 -24.64 0.26 -3.51
CA LEU A 77 -24.33 -0.79 -2.53
C LEU A 77 -23.45 -0.31 -1.37
N VAL A 78 -22.46 0.55 -1.63
CA VAL A 78 -21.62 1.12 -0.55
C VAL A 78 -22.40 2.08 0.34
N ALA A 79 -23.34 2.83 -0.25
CA ALA A 79 -24.17 3.80 0.45
C ALA A 79 -25.34 3.16 1.23
N ASP A 80 -25.74 1.93 0.87
CA ASP A 80 -26.85 1.23 1.51
C ASP A 80 -26.52 0.81 2.94
N ARG A 81 -27.15 1.51 3.89
CA ARG A 81 -27.01 1.24 5.33
C ARG A 81 -27.66 -0.08 5.75
N SER A 82 -28.65 -0.56 5.01
CA SER A 82 -29.34 -1.81 5.34
C SER A 82 -28.41 -3.01 5.21
N LEU A 83 -27.47 -2.99 4.27
CA LEU A 83 -26.45 -4.03 4.10
C LEU A 83 -25.48 -4.05 5.28
N ARG A 84 -25.07 -2.87 5.76
CA ARG A 84 -24.22 -2.74 6.96
C ARG A 84 -24.91 -3.26 8.22
N ASN A 85 -26.20 -2.98 8.37
CA ASN A 85 -26.99 -3.46 9.51
C ASN A 85 -27.16 -5.00 9.51
N ARG A 86 -27.02 -5.64 8.35
CA ARG A 86 -26.96 -7.11 8.21
C ARG A 86 -25.55 -7.68 8.45
N GLY A 87 -24.59 -6.84 8.81
CA GLY A 87 -23.19 -7.22 9.01
C GLY A 87 -22.39 -7.42 7.71
N TRP A 88 -22.92 -7.00 6.56
CA TRP A 88 -22.21 -7.07 5.29
C TRP A 88 -21.44 -5.77 5.02
N ARG A 89 -20.12 -5.86 4.97
CA ARG A 89 -19.25 -4.72 4.72
C ARG A 89 -18.86 -4.68 3.25
N VAL A 90 -19.50 -3.80 2.51
CA VAL A 90 -19.22 -3.54 1.10
C VAL A 90 -18.25 -2.37 0.97
N SER A 91 -17.17 -2.56 0.23
CA SER A 91 -16.20 -1.52 -0.10
C SER A 91 -15.90 -1.54 -1.60
N VAL A 92 -15.82 -0.37 -2.22
CA VAL A 92 -15.24 -0.26 -3.56
C VAL A 92 -13.74 -0.46 -3.42
N LEU A 93 -13.23 -1.53 -4.05
CA LEU A 93 -11.82 -1.65 -4.35
C LEU A 93 -11.53 -0.61 -5.43
N ARG A 94 -11.20 0.58 -4.97
CA ARG A 94 -10.43 1.47 -5.81
C ARG A 94 -9.13 0.72 -6.07
N PRO A 95 -8.66 0.65 -7.33
CA PRO A 95 -7.24 0.42 -7.51
C PRO A 95 -6.54 1.31 -6.49
N ILE A 96 -5.64 0.75 -5.67
CA ILE A 96 -4.50 1.56 -5.24
C ILE A 96 -4.08 2.21 -6.55
N PRO A 97 -4.05 3.55 -6.67
CA PRO A 97 -3.61 4.15 -7.91
C PRO A 97 -2.33 3.41 -8.25
N MET A 98 -2.39 2.57 -9.30
CA MET A 98 -1.19 2.27 -10.03
C MET A 98 -0.63 3.65 -10.26
N ILE A 99 0.62 3.88 -9.89
CA ILE A 99 1.26 5.19 -9.96
C ILE A 99 1.30 5.55 -11.45
N GLU A 100 0.15 5.94 -11.99
CA GLU A 100 -0.06 6.54 -13.28
C GLU A 100 0.42 7.94 -13.05
N LYS A 101 1.73 8.10 -13.26
CA LYS A 101 2.44 9.35 -13.34
C LYS A 101 1.83 10.39 -12.41
N MET A 102 2.20 10.31 -11.14
CA MET A 102 2.25 11.51 -10.33
C MET A 102 3.19 12.45 -11.09
N SER A 103 2.63 13.31 -11.93
CA SER A 103 3.37 14.37 -12.57
C SER A 103 3.62 15.36 -11.44
N PHE A 104 4.70 15.12 -10.70
CA PHE A 104 5.22 16.15 -9.83
C PHE A 104 5.56 17.32 -10.75
N PRO A 105 5.04 18.54 -10.51
CA PRO A 105 5.63 19.69 -11.17
C PRO A 105 7.11 19.60 -10.87
N ALA A 106 7.95 19.57 -11.93
CA ALA A 106 9.39 19.49 -11.79
C ALA A 106 9.77 20.44 -10.64
N PRO A 107 10.46 19.96 -9.59
CA PRO A 107 10.79 20.80 -8.45
C PRO A 107 11.40 22.06 -9.02
N ALA A 108 10.78 23.21 -8.70
CA ALA A 108 11.17 24.51 -9.23
C ALA A 108 12.70 24.57 -9.26
N ALA A 109 13.24 24.79 -10.46
CA ALA A 109 14.63 24.60 -10.88
C ALA A 109 15.66 25.44 -10.09
N ARG A 110 15.69 25.29 -8.76
CA ARG A 110 16.48 26.12 -7.85
C ARG A 110 17.33 25.33 -6.86
N LEU A 111 17.51 24.03 -7.06
CA LEU A 111 18.48 23.24 -6.28
C LEU A 111 19.37 22.34 -7.15
N ALA A 112 19.38 22.54 -8.47
CA ALA A 112 20.27 21.85 -9.40
C ALA A 112 21.71 22.42 -9.41
N GLU A 113 22.23 22.81 -8.24
CA GLU A 113 23.66 23.06 -8.06
C GLU A 113 24.31 21.81 -7.47
N GLY A 114 24.67 20.87 -8.36
CA GLY A 114 25.88 20.05 -8.19
C GLY A 114 25.89 18.86 -7.23
N ARG A 115 24.75 18.34 -6.74
CA ARG A 115 24.74 17.08 -5.97
C ARG A 115 24.20 15.91 -6.81
N SER A 116 25.08 15.17 -7.49
CA SER A 116 24.77 13.82 -7.98
C SER A 116 24.93 12.84 -6.83
N TYR A 117 23.82 12.35 -6.27
CA TYR A 117 23.86 11.29 -5.27
C TYR A 117 23.90 9.94 -5.99
N VAL A 118 25.11 9.43 -6.25
CA VAL A 118 25.30 8.08 -6.76
C VAL A 118 25.20 7.15 -5.56
N ARG A 119 24.15 6.34 -5.47
CA ARG A 119 24.10 5.28 -4.45
C ARG A 119 25.00 4.14 -4.89
N ASN A 120 25.67 3.55 -3.91
CA ASN A 120 26.55 2.41 -4.13
C ASN A 120 25.86 1.05 -3.93
N ASP A 121 24.54 1.02 -3.66
CA ASP A 121 23.78 -0.22 -3.45
C ASP A 121 23.74 -1.05 -4.75
N PRO A 122 24.28 -2.29 -4.76
CA PRO A 122 24.53 -3.04 -5.98
C PRO A 122 23.27 -3.50 -6.72
N LEU A 123 22.14 -3.66 -6.02
CA LEU A 123 20.87 -4.09 -6.63
C LEU A 123 19.93 -2.91 -6.94
N TYR A 124 20.35 -1.67 -6.69
CA TYR A 124 19.47 -0.51 -6.87
C TYR A 124 18.97 -0.36 -8.31
N SER A 125 19.85 -0.59 -9.30
CA SER A 125 19.48 -0.51 -10.72
C SER A 125 18.43 -1.55 -11.13
N ASP A 126 18.31 -2.64 -10.38
CA ASP A 126 17.36 -3.72 -10.63
C ASP A 126 15.99 -3.45 -9.96
N GLN A 127 15.92 -2.47 -9.06
CA GLN A 127 14.67 -2.06 -8.40
C GLN A 127 13.83 -1.18 -9.32
N TRP A 128 12.77 -1.76 -9.91
CA TRP A 128 11.81 -1.01 -10.72
C TRP A 128 11.00 0.03 -9.90
N GLY A 129 10.71 -0.27 -8.62
CA GLY A 129 9.84 0.52 -7.77
C GLY A 129 10.31 1.96 -7.52
N PRO A 130 11.54 2.17 -7.04
CA PRO A 130 12.13 3.51 -6.85
C PRO A 130 12.04 4.40 -8.09
N ALA A 131 12.30 3.85 -9.28
CA ALA A 131 12.21 4.58 -10.54
C ALA A 131 10.75 4.95 -10.86
N CYS A 132 9.79 4.04 -10.64
CA CYS A 132 8.38 4.28 -10.90
C CYS A 132 7.77 5.40 -10.04
N ILE A 133 8.36 5.70 -8.87
CA ILE A 133 7.84 6.70 -7.92
C ILE A 133 8.70 7.97 -7.84
N ASP A 134 9.69 8.11 -8.72
CA ASP A 134 10.68 9.20 -8.71
C ASP A 134 11.27 9.43 -7.31
N LEU A 135 11.74 8.33 -6.74
CA LEU A 135 12.21 8.28 -5.35
C LEU A 135 13.44 9.17 -5.13
N GLU A 136 14.29 9.31 -6.17
CA GLU A 136 15.44 10.22 -6.17
C GLU A 136 15.05 11.66 -5.91
N THR A 137 14.11 12.16 -6.72
CA THR A 137 13.62 13.53 -6.58
C THR A 137 12.96 13.72 -5.22
N THR A 138 12.24 12.70 -4.74
CA THR A 138 11.63 12.72 -3.40
C THR A 138 12.69 12.88 -2.30
N TRP A 139 13.79 12.14 -2.36
CA TRP A 139 14.89 12.26 -1.40
C TRP A 139 15.65 13.56 -1.48
N MET A 140 15.62 14.27 -2.62
CA MET A 140 16.16 15.63 -2.71
C MET A 140 15.28 16.66 -1.99
N ILE A 141 13.98 16.38 -1.83
CA ILE A 141 13.04 17.22 -1.07
C ILE A 141 13.06 16.84 0.42
N SER A 142 12.95 15.55 0.73
CA SER A 142 12.89 15.03 2.10
C SER A 142 13.25 13.54 2.13
N ARG A 143 14.13 13.16 3.06
CA ARG A 143 14.52 11.76 3.32
C ARG A 143 13.84 11.18 4.56
N GLY A 144 12.72 11.79 4.95
CA GLY A 144 12.01 11.48 6.18
C GLY A 144 12.30 12.50 7.29
N ARG A 145 11.58 12.36 8.42
CA ARG A 145 11.68 13.28 9.56
C ARG A 145 12.40 12.59 10.72
N ARG A 146 13.27 13.34 11.41
CA ARG A 146 14.11 12.94 12.57
C ARG A 146 13.39 12.29 13.79
N ARG A 147 12.07 12.11 13.76
CA ARG A 147 11.24 11.67 14.91
C ARG A 147 10.11 10.72 14.53
N ALA A 148 10.06 10.23 13.30
CA ALA A 148 9.02 9.31 12.89
C ALA A 148 9.62 7.91 12.80
N THR A 149 8.94 6.95 13.42
CA THR A 149 9.25 5.53 13.34
C THR A 149 8.21 4.88 12.43
N LEU A 150 8.66 4.13 11.43
CA LEU A 150 7.77 3.34 10.58
C LEU A 150 7.47 2.00 11.27
N ALA A 151 6.21 1.57 11.31
CA ALA A 151 5.84 0.26 11.85
C ALA A 151 5.45 -0.68 10.69
N VAL A 152 6.17 -1.78 10.55
CA VAL A 152 5.83 -2.92 9.69
C VAL A 152 5.10 -3.94 10.54
N LEU A 153 3.79 -4.07 10.33
CA LEU A 153 2.98 -5.07 11.00
C LEU A 153 2.82 -6.25 10.04
N ASP A 154 3.65 -7.28 10.20
CA ASP A 154 3.80 -8.37 9.23
C ASP A 154 4.23 -9.66 9.94
N THR A 155 5.14 -10.48 9.41
CA THR A 155 5.67 -11.70 10.05
C THR A 155 6.89 -11.45 10.93
N GLY A 156 7.35 -10.20 11.05
CA GLY A 156 8.57 -9.82 11.78
C GLY A 156 9.63 -9.23 10.85
N ALA A 157 10.87 -9.13 11.32
CA ALA A 157 12.03 -8.89 10.46
C ALA A 157 13.26 -9.66 10.98
N GLU A 158 14.13 -10.08 10.05
CA GLU A 158 15.46 -10.60 10.41
C GLU A 158 16.32 -9.45 10.98
N HIS A 159 16.62 -9.54 12.27
CA HIS A 159 17.20 -8.42 13.02
C HIS A 159 18.68 -8.17 12.74
N ASP A 160 19.40 -9.22 12.34
CA ASP A 160 20.81 -9.22 11.97
C ASP A 160 21.02 -9.14 10.45
N HIS A 161 19.95 -8.92 9.68
CA HIS A 161 20.06 -8.73 8.24
C HIS A 161 20.95 -7.49 7.96
N PRO A 162 22.04 -7.65 7.19
CA PRO A 162 23.08 -6.62 7.04
C PRO A 162 22.56 -5.34 6.38
N ASP A 163 21.45 -5.44 5.64
CA ASP A 163 20.81 -4.32 4.96
C ASP A 163 19.62 -3.72 5.74
N LEU A 164 19.34 -4.18 6.97
CA LEU A 164 18.22 -3.71 7.80
C LEU A 164 18.65 -3.31 9.22
N ALA A 165 19.66 -3.97 9.78
CA ALA A 165 20.01 -3.89 11.20
C ALA A 165 20.23 -2.45 11.71
N ASP A 166 20.81 -1.57 10.89
CA ASP A 166 21.09 -0.18 11.28
C ASP A 166 19.83 0.71 11.35
N ASN A 167 18.73 0.29 10.70
CA ASN A 167 17.45 1.00 10.69
C ASN A 167 16.39 0.33 11.59
N LEU A 168 16.57 -0.94 11.94
CA LEU A 168 15.64 -1.66 12.79
C LEU A 168 15.79 -1.22 14.26
N VAL A 169 14.67 -0.87 14.88
CA VAL A 169 14.59 -0.62 16.33
C VAL A 169 13.78 -1.71 17.02
N ALA A 170 13.96 -1.82 18.34
CA ALA A 170 13.27 -2.79 19.17
C ALA A 170 11.74 -2.76 18.92
N GLY A 171 11.17 -3.96 18.79
CA GLY A 171 9.75 -4.19 18.57
C GLY A 171 9.18 -5.21 19.54
N TYR A 172 7.98 -5.69 19.23
CA TYR A 172 7.30 -6.70 20.05
C TYR A 172 6.64 -7.73 19.15
N ASP A 173 6.78 -9.00 19.50
CA ASP A 173 6.10 -10.12 18.88
C ASP A 173 4.75 -10.36 19.58
N PHE A 174 3.65 -10.00 18.93
CA PHE A 174 2.30 -10.22 19.47
C PHE A 174 1.79 -11.64 19.27
N VAL A 175 2.49 -12.47 18.50
CA VAL A 175 2.19 -13.88 18.29
C VAL A 175 2.78 -14.73 19.40
N ASN A 176 4.06 -14.52 19.74
CA ASN A 176 4.78 -15.25 20.78
C ASN A 176 4.82 -14.54 22.14
N LEU A 177 4.39 -13.27 22.19
CA LEU A 177 4.32 -12.44 23.39
C LEU A 177 5.69 -12.17 24.03
N ASP A 178 6.66 -11.82 23.20
CA ASP A 178 8.01 -11.43 23.63
C ASP A 178 8.54 -10.20 22.86
N ASP A 179 9.75 -9.77 23.20
CA ASP A 179 10.48 -8.66 22.58
C ASP A 179 11.37 -9.10 21.40
N HIS A 180 11.14 -10.29 20.83
CA HIS A 180 11.90 -10.87 19.73
C HIS A 180 11.03 -11.01 18.46
N PRO A 181 10.75 -9.91 17.73
CA PRO A 181 9.94 -9.92 16.51
C PRO A 181 10.69 -10.48 15.28
N TYR A 182 11.27 -11.68 15.43
CA TYR A 182 12.00 -12.38 14.38
C TYR A 182 11.05 -12.86 13.28
N ASP A 183 11.51 -12.77 12.04
CA ASP A 183 10.76 -13.24 10.88
C ASP A 183 11.07 -14.70 10.56
N ASP A 184 10.10 -15.58 10.76
CA ASP A 184 10.18 -17.00 10.41
C ASP A 184 9.58 -17.33 9.03
N ASN A 185 9.07 -16.33 8.31
CA ASN A 185 8.39 -16.50 7.01
C ASN A 185 9.15 -15.87 5.84
N GLY A 186 9.80 -14.73 6.07
CA GLY A 186 10.54 -13.94 5.07
C GLY A 186 9.72 -12.80 4.44
N HIS A 187 8.39 -12.80 4.58
CA HIS A 187 7.54 -11.73 4.01
C HIS A 187 7.80 -10.39 4.71
N GLY A 188 7.82 -10.36 6.04
CA GLY A 188 8.06 -9.15 6.82
C GLY A 188 9.45 -8.55 6.60
N THR A 189 10.48 -9.39 6.42
CA THR A 189 11.83 -8.96 6.05
C THR A 189 11.86 -8.33 4.66
N ALA A 190 11.18 -8.94 3.68
CA ALA A 190 11.09 -8.38 2.33
C ALA A 190 10.35 -7.03 2.30
N VAL A 191 9.23 -6.92 3.03
CA VAL A 191 8.47 -5.66 3.19
C VAL A 191 9.33 -4.59 3.87
N SER A 192 10.07 -4.98 4.92
CA SER A 192 10.98 -4.09 5.64
C SER A 192 12.11 -3.57 4.74
N GLY A 193 12.65 -4.42 3.86
CA GLY A 193 13.65 -4.01 2.86
C GLY A 193 13.12 -2.95 1.90
N VAL A 194 11.94 -3.15 1.32
CA VAL A 194 11.32 -2.15 0.43
C VAL A 194 11.06 -0.84 1.18
N ALA A 195 10.61 -0.92 2.43
CA ALA A 195 10.28 0.26 3.22
C ALA A 195 11.52 1.05 3.66
N ALA A 196 12.53 0.38 4.19
CA ALA A 196 13.58 0.99 4.99
C ALA A 196 14.93 0.22 4.99
N ALA A 197 15.26 -0.50 3.91
CA ALA A 197 16.64 -0.95 3.71
C ALA A 197 17.64 0.21 3.83
N VAL A 198 18.83 -0.12 4.33
CA VAL A 198 19.90 0.85 4.55
C VAL A 198 20.48 1.26 3.19
N THR A 199 20.07 2.42 2.71
CA THR A 199 20.55 2.97 1.44
C THR A 199 21.97 3.53 1.56
N ASP A 200 22.77 3.33 0.51
CA ASP A 200 24.14 3.84 0.32
C ASP A 200 25.20 3.15 1.22
N ASN A 201 24.96 1.89 1.58
CA ASN A 201 25.88 1.08 2.40
C ASN A 201 26.72 0.07 1.58
N GLY A 202 26.53 -0.01 0.27
CA GLY A 202 27.21 -0.95 -0.63
C GLY A 202 26.66 -2.38 -0.56
N ILE A 203 25.47 -2.57 0.01
CA ILE A 203 24.82 -3.86 0.21
C ILE A 203 23.42 -3.79 -0.41
N GLY A 204 22.96 -4.92 -0.96
CA GLY A 204 21.55 -5.11 -1.29
C GLY A 204 20.88 -3.98 -2.06
N ILE A 205 19.78 -3.47 -1.49
CA ILE A 205 18.81 -2.59 -2.13
C ILE A 205 18.70 -1.25 -1.39
N ALA A 206 18.14 -0.24 -2.05
CA ALA A 206 17.77 1.00 -1.39
C ALA A 206 16.31 0.96 -0.90
N GLY A 207 16.09 1.31 0.37
CA GLY A 207 14.76 1.41 0.96
C GLY A 207 14.06 2.73 0.65
N CYS A 208 12.73 2.75 0.59
CA CYS A 208 11.94 3.96 0.32
C CYS A 208 12.23 5.13 1.28
N TRP A 209 12.50 4.79 2.54
CA TRP A 209 12.87 5.72 3.61
C TRP A 209 14.34 5.54 3.98
N PRO A 210 15.28 6.14 3.21
CA PRO A 210 16.69 5.94 3.41
C PRO A 210 17.15 6.59 4.71
N GLN A 211 18.19 6.03 5.31
CA GLN A 211 19.02 6.75 6.27
C GLN A 211 19.76 7.84 5.48
N ALA A 212 19.70 9.11 5.90
CA ALA A 212 20.58 10.10 5.30
C ALA A 212 21.95 9.96 5.94
N GLY A 213 23.01 9.71 5.15
CA GLY A 213 24.42 9.79 5.57
C GLY A 213 24.88 11.17 6.05
N GLU A 214 23.96 12.07 6.39
CA GLU A 214 24.22 13.33 7.07
C GLU A 214 24.17 13.06 8.59
N PRO A 215 25.22 13.41 9.35
CA PRO A 215 25.26 13.19 10.79
C PRO A 215 24.00 13.72 11.49
N GLY A 216 23.22 12.84 12.12
CA GLY A 216 22.04 13.21 12.92
C GLY A 216 20.65 12.88 12.34
N HIS A 217 20.58 12.29 11.14
CA HIS A 217 19.35 11.66 10.63
C HIS A 217 19.37 10.15 10.91
N LYS A 218 18.41 9.65 11.69
CA LYS A 218 18.16 8.22 11.87
C LYS A 218 16.78 7.89 11.33
N SER A 219 16.73 6.99 10.37
CA SER A 219 15.50 6.35 9.91
C SER A 219 15.33 5.12 10.77
N ASN A 220 14.22 5.05 11.50
CA ASN A 220 13.95 3.96 12.42
C ASN A 220 12.68 3.27 11.94
N PHE A 221 12.69 1.95 11.87
CA PHE A 221 11.48 1.16 11.73
C PHE A 221 11.40 0.07 12.77
N VAL A 222 10.18 -0.28 13.14
CA VAL A 222 9.87 -1.43 13.98
C VAL A 222 9.15 -2.45 13.12
N ALA A 223 9.57 -3.71 13.17
CA ALA A 223 8.82 -4.82 12.60
C ALA A 223 8.16 -5.59 13.74
N THR A 224 6.91 -5.99 13.52
CA THR A 224 6.10 -6.66 14.53
C THR A 224 5.29 -7.78 13.86
N PRO A 225 5.43 -9.02 14.33
CA PRO A 225 4.55 -10.13 14.01
C PRO A 225 3.08 -9.84 14.37
N ILE A 226 2.18 -9.87 13.39
CA ILE A 226 0.71 -9.92 13.57
C ILE A 226 0.11 -11.02 12.68
N ARG A 227 -0.81 -11.83 13.21
CA ARG A 227 -1.53 -12.85 12.43
C ARG A 227 -2.78 -12.29 11.78
#